data_AF-A0A3N5SK63-F1
#
_entry.id   AF-A0A3N5SK63-F1
#
_cell.length_a   1.000
_cell.length_b   1.000
_cell.length_c   1.000
_cell.angle_alpha   90.00
_cell.angle_beta   90.00
_cell.angle_gamma   90.00
#
_symmetry.space_group_name_H-M   'P 1'
#
loop_
_entity.id
_entity.type
_entity.pdbx_description
1 polymer ?
#
loop_
_entity_poly.entity_id
_entity_poly.type
_entity_poly.pdbx_seq_one_letter_code
_entity_poly.pdbx_strand_id
1 'polypeptide(L)'
;MKILAISDIELPQMRNAKYLRERYADIKLLVSCGDMPAHYLDFIGSVLNVPLMFVRGNHDTDYIPPDPGGDNMHLQIKTFQGYT
;
A
#
# COMPACT_ATOMS: atom_id res chain seq x y z
N MET A 1 14.49 -9.05 3.88
CA MET A 1 13.56 -7.91 3.64
C MET A 1 12.16 -8.32 4.09
N LYS A 2 11.39 -7.42 4.71
CA LYS A 2 10.00 -7.68 5.12
C LYS A 2 9.05 -6.79 4.32
N ILE A 3 8.02 -7.40 3.74
CA ILE A 3 7.01 -6.73 2.91
C ILE A 3 5.66 -6.89 3.61
N LEU A 4 4.90 -5.81 3.69
CA LEU A 4 3.49 -5.85 4.10
C LEU A 4 2.63 -5.84 2.83
N ALA A 5 1.81 -6.88 2.65
CA ALA A 5 0.87 -6.97 1.55
C ALA A 5 -0.58 -6.82 2.07
N ILE A 6 -1.37 -5.97 1.43
CA ILE A 6 -2.78 -5.74 1.76
C ILE A 6 -3.65 -5.80 0.49
N SER A 7 -4.84 -6.40 0.58
CA SER A 7 -5.72 -6.58 -0.58
C SER A 7 -7.18 -6.66 -0.17
N ASP A 8 -8.05 -6.09 -1.02
CA ASP A 8 -9.53 -6.20 -1.07
C ASP A 8 -10.34 -5.78 0.16
N ILE A 9 -9.78 -5.90 1.37
CA ILE A 9 -10.51 -5.70 2.62
C ILE A 9 -9.70 -4.81 3.55
N GLU A 10 -10.33 -3.72 3.97
CA GLU A 10 -9.82 -2.90 5.05
C GLU A 10 -10.00 -3.57 6.41
N LEU A 11 -8.91 -3.61 7.18
CA LEU A 11 -8.94 -4.03 8.57
C LEU A 11 -8.99 -2.80 9.50
N PRO A 12 -9.96 -2.69 10.44
CA PRO A 12 -10.09 -1.52 11.31
C PRO A 12 -8.83 -1.17 12.10
N GLN A 13 -8.10 -2.18 12.58
CA GLN A 13 -6.86 -1.99 13.33
C GLN A 13 -5.75 -1.32 12.51
N MET A 14 -5.78 -1.45 11.19
CA MET A 14 -4.79 -0.83 10.30
C MET A 14 -5.03 0.68 10.12
N ARG A 15 -6.19 1.20 10.54
CA ARG A 15 -6.45 2.65 10.66
C ARG A 15 -5.88 3.25 11.95
N ASN A 16 -5.17 2.48 12.76
CA ASN A 16 -4.55 2.93 14.00
C ASN A 16 -3.03 3.08 13.84
N ALA A 17 -2.54 4.31 13.95
CA ALA A 17 -1.12 4.60 13.74
C ALA A 17 -0.20 3.98 14.81
N LYS A 18 -0.68 3.82 16.05
CA LYS A 18 0.08 3.15 17.12
C LYS A 18 0.23 1.67 16.81
N TYR A 19 -0.87 1.01 16.45
CA TYR A 19 -0.86 -0.40 16.05
C TYR A 19 0.09 -0.66 14.89
N LEU A 20 0.02 0.18 13.85
CA LEU A 20 0.90 0.06 12.68
C LEU A 20 2.38 0.13 13.06
N ARG A 21 2.77 1.12 13.87
CA ARG A 21 4.17 1.29 14.30
C ARG A 21 4.63 0.15 15.21
N GLU A 22 3.80 -0.31 16.13
CA GLU A 22 4.17 -1.40 17.04
C GLU A 22 4.30 -2.75 16.31
N ARG A 23 3.42 -3.01 15.33
CA ARG A 23 3.34 -4.32 14.68
C ARG A 23 4.21 -4.44 13.42
N TYR A 24 4.44 -3.34 12.71
CA TYR A 24 5.05 -3.34 11.38
C TYR A 24 6.23 -2.36 11.24
N ALA A 25 6.88 -1.93 12.33
CA ALA A 25 8.03 -1.00 12.28
C ALA A 25 9.23 -1.49 11.45
N ASP A 26 9.36 -2.79 11.21
CA ASP A 26 10.51 -3.40 10.53
C ASP A 26 10.25 -3.76 9.06
N ILE A 27 9.08 -3.39 8.52
CA ILE A 27 8.80 -3.54 7.10
C ILE A 27 9.63 -2.56 6.27
N LYS A 28 9.88 -2.91 5.01
CA LYS A 28 10.64 -2.07 4.07
C LYS A 28 9.84 -1.66 2.84
N LEU A 29 8.70 -2.29 2.61
CA LEU A 29 7.86 -2.07 1.45
C LEU A 29 6.41 -2.39 1.81
N LEU A 30 5.50 -1.51 1.40
CA LEU A 30 4.06 -1.74 1.39
C LEU A 30 3.64 -2.10 -0.04
N VAL A 31 2.97 -3.24 -0.19
CA VAL A 31 2.37 -3.67 -1.46
C VAL A 31 0.86 -3.75 -1.30
N SER A 32 0.12 -3.21 -2.25
CA SER A 32 -1.34 -3.30 -2.28
C SER A 32 -1.85 -3.85 -3.61
N CYS A 33 -2.89 -4.67 -3.54
CA CYS A 33 -3.63 -5.13 -4.71
C CYS A 33 -5.14 -4.96 -4.46
N GLY A 34 -5.93 -5.04 -5.53
CA GLY A 34 -7.38 -5.06 -5.44
C GLY A 34 -8.00 -3.70 -5.16
N ASP A 35 -9.29 -3.70 -4.83
CA ASP A 35 -10.13 -2.50 -4.70
C ASP A 35 -9.91 -1.79 -3.34
N MET A 36 -8.69 -1.32 -3.10
CA MET A 36 -8.31 -0.66 -1.85
C MET A 36 -8.43 0.87 -1.95
N PRO A 37 -9.12 1.55 -1.02
CA PRO A 37 -9.25 3.01 -1.09
C PRO A 37 -7.91 3.73 -0.98
N ALA A 38 -7.66 4.70 -1.86
CA ALA A 38 -6.38 5.43 -1.91
C ALA A 38 -5.99 6.07 -0.57
N HIS A 39 -6.93 6.72 0.10
CA HIS A 39 -6.70 7.35 1.41
C HIS A 39 -6.27 6.36 2.50
N TYR A 40 -6.70 5.09 2.40
CA TYR A 40 -6.30 4.04 3.33
C TYR A 40 -4.85 3.64 3.10
N LEU A 41 -4.45 3.47 1.83
CA LEU A 41 -3.07 3.17 1.46
C LEU A 41 -2.12 4.31 1.82
N ASP A 42 -2.53 5.55 1.55
CA ASP A 42 -1.78 6.76 1.91
C ASP A 42 -1.56 6.88 3.41
N PHE A 43 -2.59 6.60 4.21
CA PHE A 43 -2.47 6.60 5.66
C PHE A 43 -1.43 5.60 6.14
N ILE A 44 -1.50 4.35 5.67
CA ILE A 44 -0.57 3.29 6.08
C ILE A 44 0.85 3.61 5.62
N GLY A 45 1.03 3.99 4.35
CA GLY A 45 2.32 4.37 3.78
C GLY A 45 2.95 5.56 4.52
N SER A 46 2.16 6.57 4.87
CA SER A 46 2.62 7.74 5.62
C SER A 46 3.00 7.40 7.06
N VAL A 47 2.21 6.56 7.75
CA VAL A 47 2.50 6.17 9.14
C VAL A 47 3.75 5.32 9.23
N LEU A 48 3.92 4.37 8.32
CA LEU A 48 5.05 3.44 8.28
C LEU A 48 6.28 4.06 7.61
N ASN A 49 6.11 5.15 6.86
CA ASN A 49 7.16 5.86 6.13
C ASN A 49 7.99 4.93 5.23
N VAL A 50 7.29 4.09 4.46
CA VAL A 50 7.88 3.15 3.50
C VAL A 50 7.29 3.35 2.10
N PRO A 51 8.01 2.97 1.04
CA PRO A 51 7.46 3.00 -0.31
C PRO A 51 6.17 2.17 -0.42
N LEU A 52 5.21 2.69 -1.17
CA LEU A 52 3.97 2.01 -1.53
C LEU A 52 4.05 1.63 -3.01
N MET A 53 3.83 0.35 -3.30
CA MET A 53 3.59 -0.17 -4.64
C MET A 53 2.17 -0.73 -4.68
N PHE A 54 1.38 -0.39 -5.70
CA PHE A 54 0.00 -0.83 -5.76
C PHE A 54 -0.42 -1.27 -7.16
N VAL A 55 -1.36 -2.20 -7.23
CA VAL A 55 -2.12 -2.52 -8.44
C VAL A 55 -3.55 -2.11 -8.20
N ARG A 56 -4.08 -1.29 -9.11
CA ARG A 56 -5.48 -0.83 -9.07
C ARG A 56 -6.43 -2.00 -9.20
N GLY A 57 -7.49 -1.97 -8.40
CA GLY A 57 -8.59 -2.90 -8.51
C GLY A 57 -9.47 -2.59 -9.73
N ASN A 58 -10.28 -3.56 -10.14
CA ASN A 58 -11.16 -3.42 -11.30
C ASN A 58 -12.47 -2.67 -10.99
N HIS A 59 -12.81 -2.47 -9.70
CA HIS A 59 -13.91 -1.63 -9.26
C HIS A 59 -13.49 -0.20 -8.94
N ASP A 60 -12.22 0.14 -9.08
CA ASP A 60 -11.75 1.52 -9.08
C ASP A 60 -12.15 2.23 -10.40
N THR A 61 -13.41 2.16 -10.81
CA THR A 61 -13.90 2.73 -12.09
C THR A 61 -14.08 4.25 -12.02
N ASP A 62 -14.13 4.80 -10.80
CA ASP A 62 -14.26 6.23 -10.53
C ASP A 62 -12.93 6.84 -10.10
N TYR A 63 -11.86 6.65 -10.86
CA TYR A 63 -10.63 7.45 -10.68
C TYR A 63 -10.92 8.91 -11.05
N ILE A 64 -11.57 9.61 -10.13
CA ILE A 64 -11.29 11.01 -9.90
C ILE A 64 -9.98 10.99 -9.12
N PRO A 65 -8.88 11.50 -9.69
CA PRO A 65 -7.63 11.67 -8.96
C PRO A 65 -7.87 12.29 -7.57
N PRO A 66 -7.03 11.98 -6.57
CA PRO A 66 -5.68 11.47 -6.75
C PRO A 66 -5.50 9.98 -6.49
N ASP A 67 -4.54 9.42 -7.22
CA ASP A 67 -3.93 8.13 -6.90
C ASP A 67 -3.34 8.14 -5.49
N PRO A 68 -3.18 6.95 -4.86
CA PRO A 68 -2.30 6.83 -3.71
C PRO A 68 -0.90 7.39 -4.06
N GLY A 69 -0.20 7.96 -3.09
CA GLY A 69 1.14 8.53 -3.22
C GLY A 69 2.27 7.51 -3.49
N GLY A 70 1.97 6.40 -4.15
CA GLY A 70 2.89 5.29 -4.47
C GLY A 70 3.06 5.03 -5.96
N ASP A 71 3.76 3.93 -6.28
CA ASP A 71 3.99 3.46 -7.65
C ASP A 71 2.88 2.50 -8.10
N ASN A 72 2.19 2.82 -9.21
CA ASN A 72 1.26 1.89 -9.86
C ASN A 72 2.02 0.82 -10.66
N MET A 73 1.82 -0.43 -10.29
CA MET A 73 2.48 -1.63 -10.81
C MET A 73 1.67 -2.33 -11.92
N HIS A 74 0.53 -1.79 -12.34
CA HIS A 74 -0.31 -2.45 -13.35
C HIS A 74 0.46 -2.66 -14.67
N LEU A 75 0.66 -3.93 -15.04
CA LEU A 75 1.46 -4.37 -16.19
C LEU A 75 2.93 -3.89 -16.18
N GLN A 76 3.47 -3.60 -15.01
CA GLN A 76 4.85 -3.14 -14.82
C GLN A 76 5.62 -4.06 -13.87
N ILE A 77 6.92 -4.15 -14.08
CA ILE A 77 7.87 -4.79 -13.16
C ILE A 77 8.76 -3.68 -12.59
N LYS A 78 8.98 -3.70 -11.27
CA LYS A 78 9.85 -2.74 -10.56
C LYS A 78 10.84 -3.54 -9.72
N THR A 79 12.11 -3.16 -9.82
CA THR A 79 13.16 -3.68 -8.95
C THR A 79 13.26 -2.81 -7.69
N PHE A 80 13.22 -3.44 -6.52
CA PHE A 80 13.36 -2.78 -5.22
C PHE A 80 14.57 -3.34 -4.48
N GLN A 81 15.57 -2.51 -4.20
CA GLN A 81 16.79 -2.91 -3.47
C GLN A 81 17.50 -4.15 -4.06
N GLY A 82 17.46 -4.31 -5.39
CA GLY A 82 18.05 -5.46 -6.10
C GLY A 82 17.16 -6.71 -6.17
N TYR A 83 15.96 -6.67 -5.59
CA TYR A 83 14.94 -7.70 -5.74
C TYR A 83 14.00 -7.33 -6.89
N THR A 84 13.71 -8.28 -7.78
CA THR A 84 12.76 -8.13 -8.91
C THR A 84 11.57 -9.05 -8.70
#